data_AF-A0A7H8SBZ7-F1
#
_entry.id   AF-A0A7H8SBZ7-F1
#
_cell.length_a   1.000
_cell.length_b   1.000
_cell.length_c   1.000
_cell.angle_alpha   90.00
_cell.angle_beta   90.00
_cell.angle_gamma   90.00
#
_symmetry.space_group_name_H-M   'P 1'
#
loop_
_entity.id
_entity.type
_entity.pdbx_description
1 polymer ?
#
loop_
_entity_poly.entity_id
_entity_poly.type
_entity_poly.pdbx_seq_one_letter_code
_entity_poly.pdbx_strand_id
1 'polypeptide(L)'
;MNDKLWKTLQYSSITTMIIIAVFGLTAFPRERTPDGGWQYYFPNAFLQYTMAVVVLCLLFLFMFSTFVRREEEVSIGVAKKSLTYIVGIGIWYLFIKWVI
;
A
#
# COMPACT_ATOMS: atom_id res chain seq x y z
N MET A 1 -17.70 19.56 -0.69
CA MET A 1 -16.54 18.73 -0.26
C MET A 1 -15.23 19.41 -0.69
N ASN A 2 -14.15 19.36 0.10
CA ASN A 2 -12.89 20.03 -0.24
C ASN A 2 -12.01 19.15 -1.17
N ASP A 3 -12.21 19.23 -2.49
CA ASP A 3 -11.44 18.43 -3.47
C ASP A 3 -9.92 18.62 -3.35
N LYS A 4 -9.46 19.84 -3.03
CA LYS A 4 -8.01 20.11 -2.85
C LYS A 4 -7.41 19.27 -1.72
N LEU A 5 -8.14 19.09 -0.62
CA LEU A 5 -7.69 18.28 0.51
C LEU A 5 -7.59 16.81 0.10
N TRP A 6 -8.62 16.26 -0.54
CA TRP A 6 -8.64 14.85 -0.94
C TRP A 6 -7.61 14.54 -2.02
N LYS A 7 -7.43 15.45 -2.98
CA LYS A 7 -6.39 15.33 -4.01
C LYS A 7 -4.99 15.35 -3.39
N THR A 8 -4.77 16.21 -2.38
CA THR A 8 -3.51 16.24 -1.63
C THR A 8 -3.28 14.92 -0.89
N LEU A 9 -4.28 14.40 -0.19
CA LEU A 9 -4.19 13.10 0.51
C LEU A 9 -3.92 11.94 -0.46
N GLN A 10 -4.53 11.96 -1.64
CA GLN A 10 -4.32 10.94 -2.66
C GLN A 10 -2.88 10.95 -3.19
N TYR A 11 -2.33 12.12 -3.52
CA TYR A 11 -0.95 12.19 -4.01
C TYR A 11 0.08 11.97 -2.91
N SER A 12 -0.16 12.49 -1.70
CA SER A 12 0.77 12.30 -0.59
C SER A 12 0.86 10.84 -0.19
N SER A 13 -0.27 10.10 -0.14
CA SER A 13 -0.27 8.67 0.17
C SER A 13 0.52 7.85 -0.85
N ILE A 14 0.34 8.06 -2.16
CA ILE A 14 1.17 7.40 -3.19
C ILE A 14 2.65 7.77 -3.01
N THR A 15 2.94 9.06 -2.87
CA THR A 15 4.33 9.54 -2.78
C THR A 15 5.03 8.93 -1.57
N THR A 16 4.36 8.87 -0.43
CA THR A 16 4.90 8.22 0.78
C THR A 16 5.08 6.72 0.58
N MET A 17 4.16 6.01 -0.09
CA MET A 17 4.35 4.59 -0.41
C MET A 17 5.58 4.35 -1.29
N ILE A 18 5.79 5.18 -2.31
CA ILE A 18 6.98 5.12 -3.16
C ILE A 18 8.26 5.36 -2.34
N ILE A 19 8.26 6.37 -1.46
CA ILE A 19 9.40 6.66 -0.60
C ILE A 19 9.71 5.48 0.33
N ILE A 20 8.70 4.88 0.96
CA ILE A 20 8.87 3.70 1.82
C ILE A 20 9.47 2.53 1.03
N ALA A 21 8.98 2.28 -0.18
CA ALA A 21 9.51 1.23 -1.05
C ALA A 21 10.96 1.49 -1.44
N VAL A 22 11.30 2.70 -1.92
CA VAL A 22 12.66 3.07 -2.30
C VAL A 22 13.61 3.00 -1.10
N PHE A 23 13.20 3.51 0.05
CA PHE A 23 14.02 3.48 1.27
C PHE A 23 14.28 2.05 1.74
N GLY A 24 13.27 1.18 1.75
CA GLY A 24 13.47 -0.23 2.08
C GLY A 24 14.46 -0.93 1.14
N LEU A 25 14.43 -0.62 -0.15
CA LEU A 25 15.33 -1.20 -1.16
C LEU A 25 16.78 -0.69 -1.06
N THR A 26 17.01 0.50 -0.51
CA THR A 26 18.35 1.12 -0.42
C THR A 26 18.99 0.98 0.96
N ALA A 27 18.20 1.00 2.03
CA ALA A 27 18.69 1.02 3.40
C ALA A 27 18.86 -0.37 4.01
N PHE A 28 18.10 -1.38 3.57
CA PHE A 28 18.17 -2.70 4.18
C PHE A 28 19.25 -3.59 3.55
N PRO A 29 19.94 -4.40 4.39
CA PRO A 29 20.94 -5.34 3.90
C PRO A 29 20.30 -6.32 2.91
N ARG A 30 21.05 -6.58 1.84
CA ARG A 30 20.65 -7.47 0.75
C ARG A 30 21.77 -8.43 0.43
N GLU A 31 21.43 -9.70 0.32
CA GLU A 31 22.36 -10.72 -0.17
C GLU A 31 21.93 -11.18 -1.56
N ARG A 32 22.93 -11.54 -2.35
CA ARG A 32 22.69 -12.08 -3.68
C ARG A 32 22.23 -13.53 -3.53
N THR A 33 21.09 -13.88 -4.10
CA THR A 33 20.65 -15.28 -4.11
C THR A 33 21.47 -16.08 -5.13
N PRO A 34 21.63 -17.40 -4.92
CA PRO A 34 22.35 -18.28 -5.86
C PRO A 34 21.82 -18.19 -7.29
N ASP A 35 20.54 -17.89 -7.46
CA ASP A 35 19.84 -17.80 -8.75
C ASP A 35 19.98 -16.42 -9.42
N GLY A 36 20.80 -15.52 -8.86
CA GLY A 36 21.07 -14.19 -9.43
C GLY A 36 20.09 -13.08 -8.99
N GLY A 37 19.20 -13.36 -8.04
CA GLY A 37 18.31 -12.37 -7.42
C GLY A 37 18.90 -11.67 -6.20
N TRP A 38 18.08 -10.85 -5.54
CA TRP A 38 18.41 -10.21 -4.27
C TRP A 38 17.38 -10.59 -3.21
N GLN A 39 17.87 -11.07 -2.06
CA GLN A 39 17.04 -11.29 -0.89
C GLN A 39 17.26 -10.14 0.09
N TYR A 40 16.17 -9.44 0.43
CA TYR A 40 16.17 -8.36 1.40
C TYR A 40 15.90 -8.91 2.79
N TYR A 41 16.74 -8.53 3.74
CA TYR A 41 16.56 -8.91 5.14
C TYR A 41 16.01 -7.72 5.92
N PHE A 42 14.83 -7.92 6.49
CA PHE A 42 14.32 -6.98 7.47
C PHE A 42 15.08 -7.18 8.80
N PRO A 43 15.50 -6.10 9.48
CA PRO A 43 16.24 -6.18 10.74
C PRO A 43 15.53 -6.97 11.85
N ASN A 44 14.20 -6.91 11.88
CA ASN A 44 13.36 -7.71 12.77
C ASN A 44 11.92 -7.78 12.24
N ALA A 45 11.16 -8.74 12.75
CA ALA A 45 9.76 -8.94 12.38
C ALA A 45 8.87 -7.74 12.74
N PHE A 46 9.18 -7.05 13.84
CA PHE A 46 8.44 -5.86 14.27
C PHE A 46 8.48 -4.75 13.20
N LEU A 47 9.65 -4.46 12.63
CA LEU A 47 9.83 -3.47 11.57
C LEU A 47 9.09 -3.90 10.29
N GLN A 48 9.20 -5.18 9.91
CA GLN A 48 8.51 -5.72 8.74
C GLN A 48 6.98 -5.57 8.86
N TYR A 49 6.40 -5.98 9.99
CA TYR A 49 4.97 -5.84 10.23
C TYR A 49 4.54 -4.38 10.33
N THR A 50 5.34 -3.52 10.96
CA THR A 50 5.05 -2.09 11.04
C THR A 50 5.03 -1.45 9.66
N MET A 51 6.03 -1.73 8.82
CA MET A 51 6.07 -1.23 7.44
C MET A 51 4.88 -1.73 6.61
N ALA A 52 4.53 -3.02 6.74
CA ALA A 52 3.37 -3.59 6.07
C ALA A 52 2.07 -2.88 6.48
N VAL A 53 1.87 -2.66 7.79
CA VAL A 53 0.69 -1.94 8.32
C VAL A 53 0.66 -0.49 7.82
N VAL A 54 1.79 0.22 7.82
CA VAL A 54 1.87 1.59 7.30
C VAL A 54 1.50 1.63 5.83
N VAL A 55 2.03 0.71 5.01
CA VAL A 55 1.70 0.64 3.58
C VAL A 55 0.21 0.34 3.38
N LEU A 56 -0.38 -0.58 4.15
CA LEU A 56 -1.81 -0.87 4.09
C LEU A 56 -2.67 0.35 4.45
N CYS A 57 -2.30 1.10 5.49
CA CYS A 57 -2.99 2.34 5.87
C CYS A 57 -2.91 3.40 4.77
N LEU A 58 -1.74 3.58 4.14
CA LEU A 58 -1.56 4.53 3.03
C LEU A 58 -2.34 4.10 1.79
N LEU A 59 -2.37 2.81 1.48
CA LEU A 59 -3.13 2.27 0.37
C LEU A 59 -4.64 2.44 0.61
N PHE A 60 -5.11 2.24 1.85
CA PHE A 60 -6.48 2.58 2.22
C PHE A 60 -6.76 4.07 2.06
N LEU A 61 -5.88 4.94 2.53
CA LEU A 61 -6.05 6.38 2.40
C LEU A 61 -6.09 6.82 0.92
N PHE A 62 -5.25 6.21 0.08
CA PHE A 62 -5.26 6.43 -1.37
C PHE A 62 -6.59 6.00 -2.01
N MET A 63 -7.05 4.78 -1.74
CA MET A 63 -8.31 4.28 -2.30
C MET A 63 -9.50 5.08 -1.78
N PHE A 64 -9.53 5.37 -0.48
CA PHE A 64 -10.58 6.15 0.15
C PHE A 64 -10.65 7.57 -0.42
N SER A 65 -9.54 8.28 -0.50
CA SER A 65 -9.51 9.61 -1.13
C SER A 65 -9.93 9.56 -2.61
N THR A 66 -9.57 8.52 -3.35
CA THR A 66 -10.00 8.32 -4.73
C THR A 66 -11.52 8.16 -4.83
N PHE A 67 -12.13 7.31 -3.99
CA PHE A 67 -13.57 7.10 -4.01
C PHE A 67 -14.36 8.29 -3.46
N VAL A 68 -13.86 8.95 -2.41
CA VAL A 68 -14.46 10.19 -1.89
C VAL A 68 -14.51 11.26 -2.99
N ARG A 69 -13.44 11.42 -3.78
CA ARG A 69 -13.42 12.35 -4.92
C ARG A 69 -14.37 11.95 -6.05
N ARG A 70 -14.54 10.64 -6.27
CA ARG A 70 -15.43 10.12 -7.31
C ARG A 70 -16.91 10.25 -6.96
N GLU A 71 -17.26 10.01 -5.71
CA GLU A 71 -18.65 10.01 -5.22
C GLU A 71 -19.07 11.36 -4.64
N GLU A 72 -18.12 12.29 -4.48
CA GLU A 72 -18.29 13.61 -3.89
C GLU A 72 -18.84 13.63 -2.45
N GLU A 73 -18.79 12.49 -1.78
CA GLU A 73 -19.28 12.28 -0.42
C GLU A 73 -18.26 11.56 0.48
N VAL A 74 -18.35 11.83 1.78
CA VAL A 74 -17.61 11.10 2.82
C VAL A 74 -18.63 10.24 3.56
N SER A 75 -18.73 8.97 3.18
CA SER A 75 -19.72 8.05 3.73
C SER A 75 -19.09 6.72 4.18
N ILE A 76 -19.79 6.02 5.06
CA ILE A 76 -19.46 4.64 5.44
C ILE A 76 -19.51 3.72 4.21
N GLY A 77 -20.36 4.04 3.23
CA GLY A 77 -20.42 3.31 1.95
C GLY A 77 -19.11 3.41 1.18
N VAL A 78 -18.55 4.61 1.06
CA VAL A 78 -17.25 4.85 0.42
C VAL A 78 -16.11 4.15 1.17
N ALA A 79 -16.13 4.19 2.51
CA ALA A 79 -15.14 3.46 3.33
C ALA A 79 -15.21 1.95 3.11
N LYS A 80 -16.42 1.37 3.06
CA LYS A 80 -16.63 -0.05 2.76
C LYS A 80 -16.13 -0.42 1.37
N LYS A 81 -16.48 0.37 0.34
CA LYS A 81 -15.99 0.16 -1.05
C LYS A 81 -14.46 0.17 -1.11
N SER A 82 -13.83 1.11 -0.41
CA SER A 82 -12.38 1.20 -0.29
C SER A 82 -11.78 -0.07 0.32
N LEU A 83 -12.34 -0.53 1.45
CA LEU A 83 -11.89 -1.75 2.11
C LEU A 83 -12.08 -3.00 1.23
N THR A 84 -13.24 -3.15 0.60
CA THR A 84 -13.53 -4.27 -0.32
C THR A 84 -12.52 -4.32 -1.46
N TYR A 85 -12.09 -3.17 -1.98
CA TYR A 85 -11.09 -3.12 -3.04
C TYR A 85 -9.72 -3.64 -2.58
N ILE A 86 -9.29 -3.26 -1.37
CA ILE A 86 -8.01 -3.71 -0.78
C ILE A 86 -8.04 -5.21 -0.53
N VAL A 87 -9.13 -5.72 0.05
CA VAL A 87 -9.33 -7.15 0.27
C VAL A 87 -9.34 -7.89 -1.07
N GLY A 88 -10.00 -7.34 -2.09
CA GLY A 88 -10.02 -7.89 -3.45
C GLY A 88 -8.63 -8.00 -4.07
N ILE A 89 -7.77 -6.98 -3.93
CA ILE A 89 -6.37 -7.04 -4.37
C ILE A 89 -5.61 -8.14 -3.62
N GLY A 90 -5.81 -8.28 -2.31
CA GLY A 90 -5.18 -9.33 -1.52
C GLY A 90 -5.60 -10.73 -1.96
N ILE A 91 -6.90 -10.95 -2.19
CA ILE A 91 -7.42 -12.23 -2.70
C ILE A 91 -6.86 -12.50 -4.11
N TRP A 92 -6.81 -11.50 -4.98
CA TRP A 92 -6.24 -11.63 -6.33
C TRP A 92 -4.76 -12.02 -6.29
N TYR A 93 -3.97 -11.42 -5.41
CA TYR A 93 -2.57 -11.78 -5.19
C TYR A 93 -2.44 -13.24 -4.75
N LEU A 94 -3.27 -13.71 -3.82
CA LEU A 94 -3.28 -15.11 -3.40
C LEU A 94 -3.62 -16.03 -4.59
N PHE A 95 -4.63 -15.69 -5.38
CA PHE A 95 -5.00 -16.47 -6.56
C PHE A 95 -3.83 -16.62 -7.53
N ILE A 96 -3.13 -15.52 -7.85
CA ILE A 96 -1.94 -15.56 -8.71
C ILE A 96 -0.86 -16.48 -8.12
N LYS A 97 -0.58 -16.37 -6.82
CA LYS A 97 0.46 -17.17 -6.15
C LYS A 97 0.18 -18.69 -6.18
N TRP A 98 -1.10 -19.09 -6.18
CA TRP A 98 -1.49 -20.50 -6.15
C TRP A 98 -1.72 -21.10 -7.54
N VAL A 99 -1.93 -20.25 -8.56
CA VAL A 99 -2.25 -20.68 -9.94
C VAL A 99 -1.02 -20.65 -10.86
N ILE A 100 -0.05 -19.78 -10.58
CA ILE A 100 1.22 -19.63 -11.32
C ILE A 100 2.37 -20.17 -10.45
#